data_AF-A0A1E5H2X7-F1
#
_entry.id   AF-A0A1E5H2X7-F1
#
_cell.length_a   1.000
_cell.length_b   1.000
_cell.length_c   1.000
_cell.angle_alpha   90.00
_cell.angle_beta   90.00
_cell.angle_gamma   90.00
#
_symmetry.space_group_name_H-M   'P 1'
#
loop_
_entity.id
_entity.type
_entity.pdbx_description
1 polymer ?
#
loop_
_entity_poly.entity_id
_entity_poly.type
_entity_poly.pdbx_seq_one_letter_code
_entity_poly.pdbx_strand_id
1 'polypeptide(L)'
;MKKITEEKFSYLKKKFAFYDFAELSCNSGKEYIVEFINHRDITTFSDLQYGGSESQFNQSEKILVTFLLDFLKKLNEKSVFILNYENEWVVNRGLSNNLYKVLKKEQICHSDIGIETDIENKLVKYFIDSVFKYNSFVSFIFEENEIIITPTDHMDIFICSNGESSFAQINALIRKQNNLHDLKLKVTKSE
;
A
#
# COMPACT_ATOMS: atom_id res chain seq x y z
N MET A 1 -12.45 12.80 5.71
CA MET A 1 -10.98 12.82 5.71
C MET A 1 -10.55 13.70 6.87
N LYS A 2 -9.54 13.29 7.62
CA LYS A 2 -9.01 14.01 8.79
C LYS A 2 -7.49 13.87 8.81
N LYS A 3 -6.78 14.88 9.28
CA LYS A 3 -5.34 14.78 9.51
C LYS A 3 -5.08 13.94 10.76
N ILE A 4 -4.05 13.10 10.73
CA ILE A 4 -3.62 12.33 11.90
C ILE A 4 -2.86 13.27 12.85
N THR A 5 -3.24 13.25 14.11
CA THR A 5 -2.53 13.99 15.18
C THR A 5 -1.37 13.18 15.72
N GLU A 6 -0.39 13.84 16.35
CA GLU A 6 0.72 13.18 17.06
C GLU A 6 0.23 12.18 18.12
N GLU A 7 -0.85 12.51 18.82
CA GLU A 7 -1.48 11.62 19.81
C GLU A 7 -2.00 10.34 19.15
N LYS A 8 -2.74 10.48 18.04
CA LYS A 8 -3.27 9.33 17.30
C LYS A 8 -2.15 8.50 16.70
N PHE A 9 -1.11 9.13 16.14
CA PHE A 9 0.04 8.42 15.60
C PHE A 9 0.82 7.67 16.69
N SER A 10 1.01 8.29 17.85
CA SER A 10 1.64 7.64 19.02
C SER A 10 0.81 6.46 19.53
N TYR A 11 -0.52 6.57 19.51
CA TYR A 11 -1.40 5.45 19.79
C TYR A 11 -1.26 4.32 18.75
N LEU A 12 -1.25 4.64 17.45
CA LEU A 12 -1.06 3.65 16.38
C LEU A 12 0.28 2.92 16.54
N LYS A 13 1.39 3.63 16.80
CA LYS A 13 2.70 3.00 17.05
C LYS A 13 2.68 2.01 18.21
N LYS A 14 1.94 2.30 19.28
CA LYS A 14 1.79 1.39 20.42
C LYS A 14 0.91 0.18 20.09
N LYS A 15 -0.19 0.40 19.38
CA LYS A 15 -1.12 -0.67 18.98
C LYS A 15 -0.48 -1.63 17.97
N PHE A 16 0.29 -1.09 17.03
CA PHE A 16 1.01 -1.83 16.01
C PHE A 16 2.46 -2.10 16.42
N ALA A 17 2.69 -2.49 17.68
CA ALA A 17 4.03 -2.79 18.18
C ALA A 17 4.74 -3.96 17.43
N PHE A 18 3.97 -4.74 16.66
CA PHE A 18 4.47 -5.79 15.78
C PHE A 18 5.11 -5.26 14.48
N TYR A 19 5.00 -3.96 14.19
CA TYR A 19 5.54 -3.30 13.00
C TYR A 19 6.54 -2.21 13.38
N ASP A 20 7.69 -2.19 12.70
CA ASP A 20 8.66 -1.12 12.81
C ASP A 20 8.29 0.03 11.88
N PHE A 21 7.89 1.17 12.44
CA PHE A 21 7.53 2.35 11.63
C PHE A 21 8.74 3.10 11.09
N ALA A 22 9.94 2.84 11.60
CA ALA A 22 11.18 3.44 11.11
C ALA A 22 11.80 2.59 9.99
N GLU A 23 11.86 1.27 10.20
CA GLU A 23 12.40 0.31 9.22
C GLU A 23 11.35 -0.20 8.23
N LEU A 24 10.08 0.15 8.43
CA LEU A 24 8.95 -0.16 7.54
C LEU A 24 8.79 -1.67 7.31
N SER A 25 8.98 -2.46 8.38
CA SER A 25 9.05 -3.91 8.33
C SER A 25 8.32 -4.58 9.50
N CYS A 26 7.97 -5.85 9.32
CA CYS A 26 7.25 -6.64 10.31
C CYS A 26 8.22 -7.24 11.36
N ASN A 27 8.15 -6.79 12.62
CA ASN A 27 9.07 -7.22 13.69
C ASN A 27 8.67 -8.54 14.34
N SER A 28 7.38 -8.72 14.65
CA SER A 28 6.88 -9.89 15.40
C SER A 28 5.51 -10.37 14.92
N GLY A 29 5.05 -9.85 13.77
CA GLY A 29 3.82 -10.25 13.12
C GLY A 29 4.08 -11.20 11.95
N LYS A 30 3.03 -11.50 11.19
CA LYS A 30 3.16 -12.23 9.92
C LYS A 30 3.34 -11.22 8.79
N GLU A 31 4.44 -11.36 8.08
CA GLU A 31 4.67 -10.63 6.84
C GLU A 31 4.19 -11.43 5.63
N TYR A 32 3.73 -10.71 4.63
CA TYR A 32 3.44 -11.21 3.30
C TYR A 32 4.05 -10.26 2.30
N ILE A 33 4.63 -10.84 1.26
CA ILE A 33 5.11 -10.09 0.11
C ILE A 33 4.26 -10.56 -1.07
N VAL A 34 3.60 -9.63 -1.74
CA VAL A 34 2.84 -9.90 -2.95
C VAL A 34 3.66 -9.34 -4.10
N GLU A 35 4.39 -10.22 -4.77
CA GLU A 35 5.29 -9.92 -5.89
C GLU A 35 5.10 -10.94 -7.03
N PHE A 36 5.48 -10.59 -8.25
CA PHE A 36 5.44 -11.51 -9.38
C PHE A 36 6.62 -12.52 -9.33
N ILE A 37 6.36 -13.84 -9.24
CA ILE A 37 7.41 -14.89 -9.07
C ILE A 37 8.43 -14.99 -10.20
N ASN A 38 8.01 -14.74 -11.42
CA ASN A 38 9.00 -14.45 -12.43
C ASN A 38 9.32 -12.98 -12.20
N HIS A 39 10.54 -12.68 -11.73
CA HIS A 39 11.21 -11.44 -12.05
C HIS A 39 11.28 -11.35 -13.59
N ARG A 40 10.13 -11.21 -14.27
CA ARG A 40 10.04 -10.78 -15.65
C ARG A 40 10.49 -9.36 -15.53
N ASP A 41 11.78 -9.11 -15.69
CA ASP A 41 12.41 -7.80 -15.71
C ASP A 41 11.34 -6.69 -15.49
N ILE A 42 11.02 -6.40 -14.21
CA ILE A 42 9.91 -5.59 -13.69
C ILE A 42 10.27 -4.10 -13.54
N THR A 43 9.73 -3.23 -14.39
CA THR A 43 10.02 -1.79 -14.40
C THR A 43 9.61 -0.97 -13.17
N THR A 44 10.58 -0.36 -12.49
CA THR A 44 10.44 0.80 -11.58
C THR A 44 10.36 2.09 -12.40
N PHE A 45 9.55 3.07 -12.00
CA PHE A 45 9.45 4.35 -12.72
C PHE A 45 9.78 5.51 -11.77
N SER A 46 10.87 6.21 -12.14
CA SER A 46 11.60 7.28 -11.45
C SER A 46 12.88 6.81 -10.73
N ASP A 47 14.00 7.44 -11.12
CA ASP A 47 15.41 7.29 -10.73
C ASP A 47 16.16 5.97 -10.99
N LEU A 48 15.48 4.84 -11.23
CA LEU A 48 16.14 3.59 -11.66
C LEU A 48 15.69 3.19 -13.08
N GLN A 49 16.61 3.30 -14.05
CA GLN A 49 16.40 2.84 -15.42
C GLN A 49 16.01 1.37 -15.45
N TYR A 50 15.15 1.02 -16.40
CA TYR A 50 14.64 -0.32 -16.54
C TYR A 50 14.68 -0.87 -17.96
N GLY A 51 14.85 -2.19 -18.09
CA GLY A 51 14.72 -2.92 -19.35
C GLY A 51 13.36 -3.61 -19.49
N GLY A 52 12.52 -3.22 -20.44
CA GLY A 52 11.19 -3.81 -20.67
C GLY A 52 10.25 -2.90 -21.46
N SER A 53 8.98 -3.31 -21.68
CA SER A 53 7.97 -2.48 -22.39
C SER A 53 6.97 -1.80 -21.43
N GLU A 54 6.62 -0.55 -21.72
CA GLU A 54 5.61 0.23 -20.97
C GLU A 54 4.25 -0.51 -20.86
N SER A 55 3.89 -1.27 -21.90
CA SER A 55 2.66 -2.05 -21.91
C SER A 55 2.63 -3.13 -20.82
N GLN A 56 3.77 -3.77 -20.54
CA GLN A 56 3.88 -4.82 -19.51
C GLN A 56 3.78 -4.22 -18.11
N PHE A 57 4.41 -3.06 -17.90
CA PHE A 57 4.28 -2.30 -16.66
C PHE A 57 2.81 -1.94 -16.39
N ASN A 58 2.15 -1.30 -17.36
CA ASN A 58 0.74 -0.89 -17.23
C ASN A 58 -0.21 -2.07 -16.99
N GLN A 59 0.11 -3.26 -17.52
CA GLN A 59 -0.67 -4.47 -17.25
C GLN A 59 -0.46 -4.96 -15.82
N SER A 60 0.80 -5.01 -15.37
CA SER A 60 1.17 -5.48 -14.03
C SER A 60 0.61 -4.54 -12.95
N GLU A 61 0.67 -3.23 -13.18
CA GLU A 61 0.13 -2.21 -12.28
C GLU A 61 -1.37 -2.41 -12.08
N LYS A 62 -2.12 -2.58 -13.18
CA LYS A 62 -3.57 -2.83 -13.11
C LYS A 62 -3.92 -4.07 -12.30
N ILE A 63 -3.10 -5.12 -12.39
CA ILE A 63 -3.28 -6.35 -11.62
C ILE A 63 -3.10 -6.07 -10.13
N LEU A 64 -2.01 -5.41 -9.72
CA LEU A 64 -1.74 -5.10 -8.31
C LEU A 64 -2.74 -4.11 -7.72
N VAL A 65 -3.12 -3.07 -8.48
CA VAL A 65 -4.17 -2.11 -8.08
C VAL A 65 -5.49 -2.87 -7.84
N THR A 66 -5.87 -3.77 -8.75
CA THR A 66 -7.10 -4.56 -8.63
C THR A 66 -7.02 -5.50 -7.42
N PHE A 67 -5.87 -6.16 -7.22
CA PHE A 67 -5.61 -7.00 -6.06
C PHE A 67 -5.82 -6.23 -4.75
N LEU A 68 -5.19 -5.05 -4.62
CA LEU A 68 -5.32 -4.21 -3.43
C LEU A 68 -6.75 -3.78 -3.20
N LEU A 69 -7.43 -3.21 -4.20
CA LEU A 69 -8.81 -2.76 -4.05
C LEU A 69 -9.75 -3.89 -3.66
N ASP A 70 -9.57 -5.09 -4.21
CA ASP A 70 -10.36 -6.27 -3.82
C ASP A 70 -9.98 -6.80 -2.44
N PHE A 71 -8.71 -6.67 -2.02
CA PHE A 71 -8.29 -6.94 -0.65
C PHE A 71 -8.98 -6.00 0.33
N LEU A 72 -8.93 -4.69 0.07
CA LEU A 72 -9.54 -3.65 0.89
C LEU A 72 -11.05 -3.88 1.08
N LYS A 73 -11.79 -4.25 0.04
CA LYS A 73 -13.23 -4.57 0.14
C LYS A 73 -13.55 -5.74 1.08
N LYS A 74 -12.59 -6.61 1.37
CA LYS A 74 -12.77 -7.74 2.28
C LYS A 74 -12.43 -7.40 3.73
N LEU A 75 -11.67 -6.33 3.94
CA LEU A 75 -11.45 -5.78 5.26
C LEU A 75 -12.79 -5.18 5.70
N ASN A 76 -13.42 -5.79 6.69
CA ASN A 76 -14.69 -5.34 7.25
C ASN A 76 -14.46 -4.12 8.16
N GLU A 77 -13.82 -3.08 7.62
CA GLU A 77 -13.41 -1.87 8.33
C GLU A 77 -13.77 -0.65 7.50
N LYS A 78 -14.26 0.39 8.17
CA LYS A 78 -14.77 1.59 7.49
C LYS A 78 -13.69 2.61 7.19
N SER A 79 -12.66 2.65 8.02
CA SER A 79 -11.62 3.68 7.98
C SER A 79 -10.27 3.10 7.62
N VAL A 80 -9.43 3.92 6.99
CA VAL A 80 -8.03 3.62 6.72
C VAL A 80 -7.21 4.84 7.08
N PHE A 81 -6.07 4.60 7.74
CA PHE A 81 -5.03 5.60 7.92
C PHE A 81 -4.00 5.46 6.81
N ILE A 82 -3.62 6.56 6.18
CA ILE A 82 -2.58 6.62 5.16
C ILE A 82 -1.45 7.46 5.73
N LEU A 83 -0.30 6.84 5.95
CA LEU A 83 0.90 7.52 6.44
C LEU A 83 1.84 7.82 5.29
N ASN A 84 2.46 9.00 5.33
CA ASN A 84 3.51 9.38 4.39
C ASN A 84 4.85 9.35 5.11
N TYR A 85 5.83 8.70 4.51
CA TYR A 85 7.19 8.62 5.05
C TYR A 85 8.18 9.51 4.30
N GLU A 86 7.72 10.17 3.23
CA GLU A 86 8.53 11.05 2.40
C GLU A 86 8.32 12.53 2.72
N ASN A 87 9.26 13.35 2.24
CA ASN A 87 9.19 14.81 2.38
C ASN A 87 8.05 15.46 1.59
N GLU A 88 7.39 14.75 0.68
CA GLU A 88 6.27 15.25 -0.12
C GLU A 88 5.25 14.15 -0.34
N TRP A 89 3.96 14.46 -0.21
CA TRP A 89 2.87 13.51 -0.52
C TRP A 89 2.74 13.19 -2.01
N VAL A 90 3.19 14.10 -2.88
CA VAL A 90 3.14 13.93 -4.33
C VAL A 90 4.44 14.42 -4.96
N VAL A 91 5.32 13.48 -5.31
CA VAL A 91 6.62 13.80 -5.92
C VAL A 91 6.41 14.27 -7.36
N ASN A 92 5.66 13.51 -8.17
CA ASN A 92 5.31 13.91 -9.54
C ASN A 92 3.87 14.41 -9.67
N ARG A 93 3.68 15.73 -9.53
CA ARG A 93 2.35 16.37 -9.63
C ARG A 93 1.69 16.23 -11.01
N GLY A 94 2.48 16.06 -12.08
CA GLY A 94 1.95 15.88 -13.43
C GLY A 94 1.29 14.53 -13.62
N LEU A 95 1.97 13.47 -13.17
CA LEU A 95 1.51 12.09 -13.29
C LEU A 95 0.44 11.72 -12.23
N SER A 96 0.48 12.39 -11.07
CA SER A 96 -0.45 12.17 -9.96
C SER A 96 -1.38 13.37 -9.70
N ASN A 97 -1.80 14.04 -10.77
CA ASN A 97 -2.58 15.29 -10.70
C ASN A 97 -3.89 15.16 -9.92
N ASN A 98 -4.58 14.02 -10.02
CA ASN A 98 -5.83 13.80 -9.28
C ASN A 98 -5.59 13.76 -7.77
N LEU A 99 -4.54 13.05 -7.33
CA LEU A 99 -4.14 13.00 -5.94
C LEU A 99 -3.75 14.39 -5.44
N TYR A 100 -2.87 15.08 -6.18
CA TYR A 100 -2.42 16.44 -5.84
C TYR A 100 -3.59 17.43 -5.69
N LYS A 101 -4.56 17.39 -6.61
CA LYS A 101 -5.76 18.26 -6.54
C LYS A 101 -6.59 18.00 -5.29
N VAL A 102 -6.78 16.74 -4.91
CA VAL A 102 -7.53 16.38 -3.69
C VAL A 102 -6.78 16.86 -2.46
N LEU A 103 -5.49 16.53 -2.32
CA LEU A 103 -4.69 16.94 -1.16
C LEU A 103 -4.63 18.47 -1.02
N LYS A 104 -4.44 19.20 -2.13
CA LYS A 104 -4.45 20.67 -2.13
C LYS A 104 -5.79 21.23 -1.69
N LYS A 105 -6.90 20.67 -2.18
CA LYS A 105 -8.26 21.12 -1.82
C LYS A 105 -8.53 20.92 -0.32
N GLU A 106 -8.08 19.80 0.22
CA GLU A 106 -8.24 19.43 1.63
C GLU A 106 -7.15 20.05 2.54
N GLN A 107 -6.28 20.90 1.98
CA GLN A 107 -5.19 21.59 2.69
C GLN A 107 -4.26 20.61 3.43
N ILE A 108 -4.01 19.45 2.83
CA ILE A 108 -3.00 18.50 3.28
C ILE A 108 -1.63 19.00 2.81
N CYS A 109 -0.73 19.21 3.77
CA CYS A 109 0.63 19.70 3.57
C CYS A 109 1.62 18.55 3.75
N HIS A 110 2.82 18.69 3.20
CA HIS A 110 3.87 17.68 3.32
C HIS A 110 4.28 17.37 4.77
N SER A 111 4.15 18.34 5.68
CA SER A 111 4.45 18.17 7.10
C SER A 111 3.39 17.39 7.88
N ASP A 112 2.25 17.08 7.28
CA ASP A 112 1.21 16.29 7.94
C ASP A 112 1.65 14.81 8.02
N ILE A 113 1.61 14.24 9.23
CA ILE A 113 2.03 12.85 9.53
C ILE A 113 1.27 11.83 8.67
N GLY A 114 -0.02 12.08 8.49
CA GLY A 114 -0.90 11.15 7.81
C GLY A 114 -2.32 11.66 7.71
N ILE A 115 -3.16 10.87 7.05
CA ILE A 115 -4.59 11.13 6.89
C ILE A 115 -5.43 9.92 7.28
N GLU A 116 -6.58 10.15 7.88
CA GLU A 116 -7.62 9.18 8.12
C GLU A 116 -8.77 9.44 7.14
N THR A 117 -9.23 8.41 6.43
CA THR A 117 -10.35 8.51 5.51
C THR A 117 -11.19 7.24 5.51
N ASP A 118 -12.40 7.34 4.96
CA ASP A 118 -13.20 6.16 4.62
C ASP A 118 -12.48 5.32 3.56
N ILE A 119 -12.51 3.99 3.71
CA ILE A 119 -11.87 3.03 2.80
C ILE A 119 -12.44 3.11 1.38
N GLU A 120 -13.72 3.47 1.22
CA GLU A 120 -14.39 3.63 -0.07
C GLU A 120 -14.12 5.00 -0.70
N ASN A 121 -13.41 5.90 -0.01
CA ASN A 121 -13.05 7.19 -0.55
C ASN A 121 -12.13 7.01 -1.77
N LYS A 122 -12.47 7.68 -2.89
CA LYS A 122 -11.66 7.68 -4.13
C LYS A 122 -10.20 8.05 -3.89
N LEU A 123 -9.90 8.80 -2.84
CA LEU A 123 -8.53 9.12 -2.44
C LEU A 123 -7.67 7.88 -2.20
N VAL A 124 -8.23 6.81 -1.62
CA VAL A 124 -7.52 5.55 -1.39
C VAL A 124 -7.01 4.98 -2.71
N LYS A 125 -7.87 4.93 -3.72
CA LYS A 125 -7.47 4.50 -5.07
C LYS A 125 -6.41 5.44 -5.67
N TYR A 126 -6.54 6.75 -5.51
CA TYR A 126 -5.54 7.69 -6.02
C TYR A 126 -4.17 7.52 -5.37
N PHE A 127 -4.11 7.17 -4.08
CA PHE A 127 -2.85 6.79 -3.46
C PHE A 127 -2.30 5.49 -4.05
N ILE A 128 -3.12 4.43 -4.12
CA ILE A 128 -2.69 3.14 -4.67
C ILE A 128 -2.15 3.29 -6.10
N ASP A 129 -2.90 3.96 -6.99
CA ASP A 129 -2.47 4.21 -8.37
C ASP A 129 -1.16 5.01 -8.43
N SER A 130 -0.95 5.89 -7.45
CA SER A 130 0.20 6.78 -7.46
C SER A 130 1.48 6.12 -6.96
N VAL A 131 1.38 5.22 -5.97
CA VAL A 131 2.55 4.58 -5.32
C VAL A 131 3.30 3.68 -6.29
N PHE A 132 2.60 2.86 -7.08
CA PHE A 132 3.22 2.00 -8.10
C PHE A 132 3.91 2.78 -9.21
N LYS A 133 3.64 4.08 -9.29
CA LYS A 133 4.00 4.93 -10.42
C LYS A 133 5.10 5.90 -10.05
N TYR A 134 4.84 6.87 -9.17
CA TYR A 134 5.70 8.06 -9.00
C TYR A 134 5.64 8.72 -7.63
N ASN A 135 5.06 8.06 -6.62
CA ASN A 135 4.79 8.73 -5.35
C ASN A 135 5.43 8.09 -4.15
N SER A 136 5.53 8.97 -3.16
CA SER A 136 5.90 8.73 -1.78
C SER A 136 5.59 7.34 -1.29
N PHE A 137 6.57 6.76 -0.61
CA PHE A 137 6.40 5.57 0.20
C PHE A 137 5.29 5.86 1.24
N VAL A 138 4.14 5.20 1.07
CA VAL A 138 2.98 5.32 1.98
C VAL A 138 2.57 3.95 2.51
N SER A 139 2.08 3.93 3.74
CA SER A 139 1.45 2.75 4.33
C SER A 139 -0.02 3.01 4.61
N PHE A 140 -0.84 2.01 4.32
CA PHE A 140 -2.26 1.94 4.66
C PHE A 140 -2.42 1.09 5.92
N ILE A 141 -2.98 1.67 6.97
CA ILE A 141 -3.17 1.02 8.27
C ILE A 141 -4.65 0.82 8.51
N PHE A 142 -4.99 -0.43 8.81
CA PHE A 142 -6.32 -0.93 9.12
C PHE A 142 -6.32 -1.31 10.60
N GLU A 143 -6.80 -0.39 11.42
CA GLU A 143 -6.72 -0.44 12.88
C GLU A 143 -7.51 -1.61 13.46
N GLU A 144 -8.71 -1.88 12.94
CA GLU A 144 -9.58 -2.94 13.45
C GLU A 144 -9.08 -4.32 13.04
N ASN A 145 -8.51 -4.44 11.84
CA ASN A 145 -7.97 -5.71 11.34
C ASN A 145 -6.51 -5.97 11.74
N GLU A 146 -5.84 -5.01 12.38
CA GLU A 146 -4.42 -5.07 12.73
C GLU A 146 -3.56 -5.43 11.51
N ILE A 147 -3.74 -4.67 10.43
CA ILE A 147 -3.01 -4.84 9.17
C ILE A 147 -2.34 -3.52 8.79
N ILE A 148 -1.10 -3.61 8.31
CA ILE A 148 -0.40 -2.56 7.59
C ILE A 148 -0.09 -3.08 6.18
N ILE A 149 -0.45 -2.28 5.18
CA ILE A 149 -0.18 -2.56 3.77
C ILE A 149 0.72 -1.46 3.23
N THR A 150 1.84 -1.83 2.64
CA THR A 150 2.81 -0.92 2.05
C THR A 150 3.09 -1.36 0.62
N PRO A 151 2.36 -0.83 -0.38
CA PRO A 151 2.76 -0.98 -1.78
C PRO A 151 4.03 -0.18 -2.06
N THR A 152 4.80 -0.60 -3.07
CA THR A 152 5.99 0.15 -3.51
C THR A 152 6.00 0.36 -5.02
N ASP A 153 6.86 1.27 -5.47
CA ASP A 153 7.18 1.50 -6.87
C ASP A 153 7.97 0.34 -7.53
N HIS A 154 8.46 -0.62 -6.75
CA HIS A 154 9.06 -1.87 -7.22
C HIS A 154 8.02 -2.94 -7.60
N MET A 155 6.73 -2.61 -7.59
CA MET A 155 5.64 -3.52 -7.97
C MET A 155 5.51 -4.73 -7.05
N ASP A 156 5.83 -4.52 -5.78
CA ASP A 156 5.52 -5.42 -4.68
C ASP A 156 4.57 -4.75 -3.69
N ILE A 157 3.96 -5.57 -2.83
CA ILE A 157 3.12 -5.11 -1.74
C ILE A 157 3.49 -5.89 -0.49
N PHE A 158 3.97 -5.17 0.52
CA PHE A 158 4.20 -5.72 1.85
C PHE A 158 2.91 -5.65 2.65
N ILE A 159 2.52 -6.75 3.27
CA ILE A 159 1.36 -6.80 4.18
C ILE A 159 1.84 -7.40 5.49
N CYS A 160 1.90 -6.59 6.54
CA CYS A 160 2.21 -7.05 7.89
C CYS A 160 0.93 -7.12 8.70
N SER A 161 0.70 -8.22 9.42
CA SER A 161 -0.48 -8.39 10.26
C SER A 161 -0.20 -9.24 11.48
N ASN A 162 -0.91 -8.94 12.57
CA ASN A 162 -0.93 -9.76 13.78
C ASN A 162 -2.20 -10.64 13.89
N GLY A 163 -3.13 -10.55 12.93
CA GLY A 163 -4.43 -11.22 12.97
C GLY A 163 -4.52 -12.51 12.14
N GLU A 164 -5.09 -13.58 12.71
CA GLU A 164 -5.31 -14.85 11.99
C GLU A 164 -6.41 -14.79 10.93
N SER A 165 -7.44 -13.98 11.13
CA SER A 165 -8.54 -13.79 10.17
C SER A 165 -8.04 -13.17 8.86
N SER A 166 -7.20 -12.14 8.99
CA SER A 166 -6.48 -11.48 7.90
C SER A 166 -5.64 -12.49 7.10
N PHE A 167 -5.00 -13.44 7.79
CA PHE A 167 -4.17 -14.47 7.17
C PHE A 167 -4.93 -15.36 6.18
N ALA A 168 -6.13 -15.80 6.56
CA ALA A 168 -6.97 -16.64 5.71
C ALA A 168 -7.51 -15.87 4.49
N GLN A 169 -7.87 -14.60 4.67
CA GLN A 169 -8.40 -13.74 3.59
C GLN A 169 -7.35 -13.43 2.53
N ILE A 170 -6.12 -13.08 2.94
CA ILE A 170 -4.98 -12.86 2.05
C ILE A 170 -4.74 -14.12 1.22
N ASN A 171 -4.60 -15.28 1.86
CA ASN A 171 -4.37 -16.55 1.16
C ASN A 171 -5.49 -16.91 0.18
N ALA A 172 -6.75 -16.68 0.53
CA ALA A 172 -7.88 -16.94 -0.37
C ALA A 172 -7.87 -16.02 -1.59
N LEU A 173 -7.50 -14.74 -1.43
CA LEU A 173 -7.37 -13.79 -2.54
C LEU A 173 -6.20 -14.11 -3.44
N ILE A 174 -5.04 -14.41 -2.86
CA ILE A 174 -3.85 -14.86 -3.58
C ILE A 174 -4.17 -16.09 -4.42
N ARG A 175 -4.82 -17.11 -3.84
CA ARG A 175 -5.22 -18.32 -4.58
C ARG A 175 -6.19 -18.02 -5.73
N LYS A 176 -7.17 -17.14 -5.53
CA LYS A 176 -8.11 -16.76 -6.59
C LYS A 176 -7.41 -16.07 -7.75
N GLN A 177 -6.45 -15.19 -7.47
CA GLN A 177 -5.73 -14.42 -8.48
C GLN A 177 -4.61 -15.22 -9.17
N ASN A 178 -3.94 -16.12 -8.44
CA ASN A 178 -2.97 -17.08 -9.01
C ASN A 178 -3.60 -17.95 -10.12
N ASN A 179 -4.88 -18.29 -9.99
CA ASN A 179 -5.61 -19.07 -11.00
C ASN A 179 -6.02 -18.27 -12.25
N LEU A 180 -5.89 -16.94 -12.24
CA LEU A 180 -6.38 -16.07 -13.32
C LEU A 180 -5.26 -15.51 -14.21
N HIS A 181 -4.03 -15.35 -13.70
CA HIS A 181 -3.05 -14.47 -14.33
C HIS A 181 -1.59 -14.95 -14.35
N ASP A 182 -1.30 -16.26 -14.17
CA ASP A 182 0.08 -16.76 -13.93
C ASP A 182 0.78 -15.99 -12.79
N LEU A 183 -0.02 -15.44 -11.88
CA LEU A 183 0.44 -14.89 -10.63
C LEU A 183 0.94 -16.07 -9.81
N LYS A 184 2.21 -16.01 -9.50
CA LYS A 184 2.81 -16.86 -8.51
C LYS A 184 3.27 -15.82 -7.48
N LEU A 185 2.48 -15.65 -6.43
CA LEU A 185 2.75 -14.70 -5.35
C LEU A 185 3.56 -15.42 -4.26
N LYS A 186 4.70 -14.87 -3.86
CA LYS A 186 5.56 -15.47 -2.82
C LYS A 186 5.19 -14.93 -1.43
N VAL A 187 4.34 -15.67 -0.72
CA VAL A 187 4.13 -15.43 0.70
C VAL A 187 5.31 -15.96 1.51
N THR A 188 6.16 -15.07 2.01
CA THR A 188 7.25 -15.45 2.93
C THR A 188 6.77 -15.23 4.36
N LYS A 189 6.56 -16.31 5.12
CA LYS A 189 6.31 -16.24 6.56
C LYS A 189 7.66 -16.19 7.28
N SER A 190 8.00 -15.09 7.94
CA SER A 190 8.95 -15.13 9.05
C SER A 190 8.19 -15.54 10.32
N GLU A 191 8.76 -16.48 11.06
CA GLU A 191 8.34 -16.85 12.42
C GLU A 191 9.15 -16.06 13.44
#